data_AF-A0A530AIT7-F1
#
_entry.id   AF-A0A530AIT7-F1
#
_cell.length_a   1.000
_cell.length_b   1.000
_cell.length_c   1.000
_cell.angle_alpha   90.00
_cell.angle_beta   90.00
_cell.angle_gamma   90.00
#
_symmetry.space_group_name_H-M   'P 1'
#
loop_
_entity.id
_entity.type
_entity.pdbx_description
1 polymer ?
#
loop_
_entity_poly.entity_id
_entity_poly.type
_entity_poly.pdbx_seq_one_letter_code
_entity_poly.pdbx_strand_id
1 'polypeptide(L)'
;LLTARRFPSAWRVTLPDLVSRLKAAATIEIHEPDDLLLAGVITKLFADRQVEVEPHVVQYLVRRIERSLGTAMRVVERLDRAALERKTPITRALAAETVSAMDEGQGEFDI
;
A
#
# COMPACT_ATOMS: atom_id res chain seq x y z
N LEU A 1 0.12 14.44 17.76
CA LEU A 1 0.43 13.08 17.26
C LEU A 1 1.75 13.14 16.51
N LEU A 2 2.62 12.14 16.67
CA LEU A 2 3.89 12.02 15.94
C LEU A 2 3.91 10.66 15.24
N THR A 3 4.49 10.58 14.04
CA THR A 3 4.75 9.33 13.32
C THR A 3 6.23 9.22 12.98
N ALA A 4 6.77 8.01 12.98
CA ALA A 4 8.16 7.77 12.64
C ALA A 4 8.38 6.34 12.17
N ARG A 5 9.45 6.12 11.41
CA ARG A 5 9.88 4.78 10.95
C ARG A 5 10.66 3.98 11.98
N ARG A 6 11.05 4.60 13.10
CA ARG A 6 11.79 3.95 14.19
C ARG A 6 11.23 4.43 15.53
N PHE A 7 11.25 3.55 16.52
CA PHE A 7 10.87 3.86 17.89
C PHE A 7 11.60 5.10 18.42
N PRO A 8 10.94 5.96 19.23
CA PRO A 8 11.56 7.14 19.83
C PRO A 8 12.83 6.84 20.64
N SER A 9 12.93 5.64 21.24
CA SER A 9 14.12 5.18 21.97
C SER A 9 15.37 5.04 21.11
N ALA A 10 15.22 4.84 19.80
CA ALA A 10 16.32 4.77 18.85
C ALA A 10 16.78 6.16 18.37
N TRP A 11 16.11 7.24 18.79
CA TRP A 11 16.47 8.60 18.39
C TRP A 11 17.58 9.11 19.31
N ARG A 12 18.62 9.72 18.74
CA ARG A 12 19.73 10.32 19.48
C ARG A 12 19.37 11.71 20.02
N VAL A 13 18.27 11.80 20.77
CA VAL A 13 17.78 13.06 21.34
C VAL A 13 18.53 13.35 22.64
N THR A 14 19.11 14.55 22.76
CA THR A 14 19.90 14.96 23.93
C THR A 14 19.21 16.02 24.80
N LEU A 15 18.19 16.71 24.28
CA LEU A 15 17.46 17.75 25.00
C LEU A 15 16.60 17.13 26.14
N PRO A 16 16.86 17.41 27.43
CA PRO A 16 16.24 16.70 28.53
C PRO A 16 14.70 16.76 28.57
N ASP A 17 14.10 17.93 28.32
CA ASP A 17 12.64 18.09 28.28
C ASP A 17 12.00 17.22 27.19
N LEU A 18 12.61 17.16 26.01
CA LEU A 18 12.11 16.34 24.91
C LEU A 18 12.25 14.85 25.21
N VAL A 19 13.36 14.42 25.83
CA VAL A 19 13.54 13.02 26.26
C VAL A 19 12.45 12.62 27.24
N SER A 20 12.13 13.47 28.22
CA SER A 20 11.05 13.21 29.18
C SER A 20 9.69 13.08 28.46
N ARG A 21 9.37 14.02 27.56
CA ARG A 21 8.11 13.99 26.79
C ARG A 21 7.98 12.73 25.92
N LEU A 22 9.04 12.33 25.23
CA LEU A 22 9.03 11.12 24.39
C LEU A 22 8.86 9.84 25.22
N LYS A 23 9.44 9.78 26.43
CA LYS A 23 9.25 8.65 27.35
C LYS A 23 7.83 8.58 27.92
N ALA A 24 7.20 9.73 28.14
CA ALA A 24 5.84 9.81 28.65
C ALA A 24 4.76 9.54 27.58
N ALA A 25 5.11 9.67 26.29
CA ALA A 25 4.18 9.48 25.20
C ALA A 25 3.86 7.99 24.97
N ALA A 26 2.58 7.67 24.76
CA ALA A 26 2.16 6.35 24.31
C ALA A 26 2.77 6.04 22.93
N THR A 27 3.39 4.88 22.80
CA THR A 27 4.01 4.43 21.56
C THR A 27 3.31 3.17 21.08
N ILE A 28 2.82 3.20 19.85
CA ILE A 28 2.13 2.08 19.19
C ILE A 28 2.82 1.83 17.86
N GLU A 29 3.11 0.55 17.59
CA GLU A 29 3.67 0.10 16.33
C GLU A 29 2.55 -0.22 15.34
N ILE A 30 2.74 0.21 14.09
CA ILE A 30 1.88 -0.16 12.96
C ILE A 30 2.65 -1.20 12.16
N HIS A 31 2.12 -2.42 12.16
CA HIS A 31 2.68 -3.54 11.42
C HIS A 31 2.28 -3.47 9.94
N GLU A 32 2.95 -4.27 9.12
CA GLU A 32 2.50 -4.52 7.75
C GLU A 32 1.07 -5.10 7.74
N PRO A 33 0.26 -4.79 6.71
CA PRO A 33 -1.07 -5.35 6.58
C PRO A 33 -1.00 -6.88 6.41
N ASP A 34 -1.88 -7.59 7.10
CA ASP A 34 -2.17 -8.98 6.75
C ASP A 34 -2.99 -9.06 5.46
N ASP A 35 -3.12 -10.28 4.91
CA ASP A 35 -3.82 -10.50 3.64
C ASP A 35 -5.30 -10.12 3.72
N LEU A 36 -5.92 -10.24 4.90
CA LEU A 36 -7.33 -9.90 5.11
C LEU A 36 -7.53 -8.38 5.04
N LEU A 37 -6.70 -7.62 5.76
CA LEU A 37 -6.69 -6.17 5.72
C LEU A 37 -6.35 -5.68 4.32
N LEU A 38 -5.36 -6.27 3.66
CA LEU A 38 -4.96 -5.89 2.30
C LEU A 38 -6.10 -6.12 1.30
N ALA A 39 -6.80 -7.26 1.36
CA ALA A 39 -7.97 -7.54 0.52
C ALA A 39 -9.10 -6.54 0.76
N GLY A 40 -9.38 -6.22 2.03
CA GLY A 40 -10.38 -5.22 2.41
C GLY A 40 -10.04 -3.83 1.89
N VAL A 41 -8.78 -3.40 2.03
CA VAL A 41 -8.32 -2.11 1.53
C VAL A 41 -8.36 -2.05 0.00
N ILE A 42 -7.91 -3.08 -0.71
CA ILE A 42 -7.99 -3.12 -2.19
C ILE A 42 -9.45 -3.01 -2.65
N THR A 43 -10.35 -3.80 -2.07
CA THR A 43 -11.80 -3.72 -2.36
C THR A 43 -12.32 -2.30 -2.12
N LYS A 44 -11.97 -1.70 -0.98
CA LYS A 44 -12.37 -0.34 -0.62
C LYS A 44 -11.82 0.70 -1.60
N LEU A 45 -10.55 0.59 -2.00
CA LEU A 45 -9.92 1.52 -2.94
C LEU A 45 -10.59 1.51 -4.33
N PHE A 46 -11.05 0.34 -4.79
CA PHE A 46 -11.86 0.26 -6.00
C PHE A 46 -13.26 0.83 -5.80
N ALA A 47 -13.92 0.51 -4.68
CA ALA A 47 -15.24 1.02 -4.35
C ALA A 47 -15.27 2.56 -4.23
N ASP A 48 -14.24 3.19 -3.65
CA ASP A 48 -14.10 4.64 -3.59
C ASP A 48 -14.04 5.29 -4.98
N ARG A 49 -13.54 4.55 -5.98
CA ARG A 49 -13.47 4.95 -7.38
C ARG A 49 -14.73 4.56 -8.16
N GLN A 50 -15.73 4.01 -7.47
CA GLN A 50 -16.97 3.48 -8.06
C GLN A 50 -16.71 2.38 -9.09
N VAL A 51 -15.62 1.63 -8.94
CA VAL A 51 -15.27 0.50 -9.79
C VAL A 51 -15.63 -0.79 -9.08
N GLU A 52 -16.52 -1.58 -9.68
CA GLU A 52 -16.81 -2.93 -9.21
C GLU A 52 -15.77 -3.90 -9.80
N VAL A 53 -15.17 -4.72 -8.94
CA VAL A 53 -14.12 -5.65 -9.33
C VAL A 53 -14.45 -7.03 -8.77
N GLU A 54 -14.33 -8.04 -9.63
CA GLU A 54 -14.55 -9.43 -9.26
C GLU A 54 -13.61 -9.88 -8.12
N PRO A 55 -14.12 -10.61 -7.10
CA PRO A 55 -13.32 -11.01 -5.94
C PRO A 55 -12.01 -11.75 -6.29
N HIS A 56 -12.01 -12.53 -7.38
CA HIS A 56 -10.82 -13.26 -7.80
C HIS A 56 -9.68 -12.36 -8.29
N VAL A 57 -9.97 -11.15 -8.76
CA VAL A 57 -8.95 -10.16 -9.14
C VAL A 57 -8.31 -9.59 -7.88
N VAL A 58 -9.11 -9.26 -6.85
CA VAL A 58 -8.59 -8.82 -5.55
C VAL A 58 -7.68 -9.89 -4.95
N GLN A 59 -8.10 -11.15 -4.97
CA GLN A 59 -7.28 -12.28 -4.49
C GLN A 59 -5.98 -12.45 -5.28
N TYR A 60 -6.00 -12.21 -6.59
CA TYR A 60 -4.79 -12.21 -7.39
C TYR A 60 -3.83 -11.09 -6.96
N LEU A 61 -4.34 -9.88 -6.77
CA LEU A 61 -3.53 -8.73 -6.35
C LEU A 61 -2.88 -8.99 -4.99
N VAL A 62 -3.65 -9.41 -3.99
CA VAL A 62 -3.14 -9.74 -2.64
C VAL A 62 -1.96 -10.72 -2.68
N ARG A 63 -2.01 -11.70 -3.59
CA ARG A 63 -0.95 -12.71 -3.72
C ARG A 63 0.28 -12.24 -4.50
N ARG A 64 0.15 -11.20 -5.32
CA ARG A 64 1.18 -10.83 -6.31
C ARG A 64 1.90 -9.52 -6.01
N ILE A 65 1.27 -8.62 -5.28
CA ILE A 65 1.86 -7.33 -4.89
C ILE A 65 2.59 -7.48 -3.54
N GLU A 66 3.52 -6.56 -3.26
CA GLU A 66 4.09 -6.43 -1.92
C GLU A 66 3.00 -6.13 -0.88
N ARG A 67 3.14 -6.69 0.33
CA ARG A 67 2.23 -6.47 1.45
C ARG A 67 2.36 -5.07 2.05
N SER A 68 1.96 -4.07 1.27
CA SER A 68 2.03 -2.66 1.60
C SER A 68 0.78 -1.93 1.09
N LEU A 69 0.16 -1.15 1.97
CA LEU A 69 -0.99 -0.31 1.57
C LEU A 69 -0.59 0.72 0.51
N GLY A 70 0.65 1.21 0.53
CA GLY A 70 1.17 2.12 -0.49
C GLY A 70 1.27 1.44 -1.86
N THR A 71 1.70 0.17 -1.90
CA THR A 71 1.75 -0.61 -3.14
C THR A 71 0.33 -0.89 -3.66
N ALA A 72 -0.60 -1.25 -2.78
CA ALA A 72 -2.02 -1.42 -3.15
C ALA A 72 -2.62 -0.14 -3.78
N MET A 73 -2.37 1.03 -3.20
CA MET A 73 -2.84 2.31 -3.74
C MET A 73 -2.33 2.57 -5.16
N ARG A 74 -1.03 2.38 -5.41
CA ARG A 74 -0.42 2.58 -6.73
C ARG A 74 -0.97 1.61 -7.78
N VAL A 75 -1.11 0.34 -7.41
CA VAL A 75 -1.62 -0.70 -8.32
C VAL A 75 -3.08 -0.44 -8.69
N VAL A 76 -3.93 -0.10 -7.71
CA VAL A 76 -5.33 0.25 -7.97
C VAL A 76 -5.45 1.48 -8.86
N GLU A 77 -4.67 2.53 -8.60
CA GLU A 77 -4.65 3.74 -9.43
C GLU A 77 -4.24 3.44 -10.88
N ARG A 78 -3.20 2.62 -11.06
CA ARG A 78 -2.71 2.24 -12.39
C ARG A 78 -3.74 1.40 -13.15
N LEU A 79 -4.40 0.46 -12.46
CA LEU A 79 -5.44 -0.39 -13.04
C LEU A 79 -6.68 0.40 -13.46
N ASP A 80 -7.16 1.28 -12.60
CA ASP A 80 -8.28 2.18 -12.87
C ASP A 80 -8.02 3.02 -14.13
N ARG A 81 -6.83 3.65 -14.18
CA ARG A 81 -6.39 4.42 -15.35
C ARG A 81 -6.34 3.57 -16.62
N ALA A 82 -5.71 2.39 -16.58
CA ALA A 82 -5.57 1.52 -17.74
C ALA A 82 -6.93 1.00 -18.24
N ALA A 83 -7.84 0.66 -17.33
CA ALA A 83 -9.19 0.24 -17.66
C ALA A 83 -10.00 1.36 -18.33
N LEU A 84 -9.90 2.59 -17.83
CA LEU A 84 -10.54 3.77 -18.41
C LEU A 84 -9.98 4.10 -19.80
N GLU A 85 -8.66 4.08 -19.98
CA GLU A 85 -8.00 4.33 -21.27
C GLU A 85 -8.43 3.31 -22.33
N ARG A 86 -8.50 2.02 -21.94
CA ARG A 86 -8.89 0.92 -22.84
C ARG A 86 -10.40 0.77 -23.00
N LYS A 87 -11.19 1.43 -22.15
CA LYS A 87 -12.65 1.26 -22.04
C LYS A 87 -13.04 -0.19 -21.81
N THR A 88 -12.29 -0.90 -20.98
CA THR A 88 -12.50 -2.32 -20.65
C THR A 88 -12.66 -2.49 -19.15
N PRO A 89 -13.43 -3.50 -18.69
CA PRO A 89 -13.50 -3.82 -17.27
C PRO A 89 -12.14 -4.25 -16.71
N ILE A 90 -11.95 -4.09 -15.39
CA ILE A 90 -10.77 -4.62 -14.70
C ILE A 90 -10.89 -6.13 -14.60
N THR A 91 -9.97 -6.84 -15.24
CA THR A 91 -9.90 -8.31 -15.24
C THR A 91 -8.60 -8.79 -14.60
N ARG A 92 -8.54 -10.09 -14.28
CA ARG A 92 -7.29 -10.71 -13.80
C ARG A 92 -6.14 -10.55 -14.81
N ALA A 93 -6.42 -10.55 -16.10
CA ALA A 93 -5.41 -10.37 -17.14
C ALA A 93 -4.84 -8.95 -17.13
N LEU A 94 -5.70 -7.93 -17.04
CA LEU A 94 -5.25 -6.54 -16.92
C LEU A 94 -4.48 -6.29 -15.61
N ALA A 95 -4.92 -6.91 -14.51
CA ALA A 95 -4.19 -6.91 -13.24
C ALA A 95 -2.79 -7.52 -13.37
N ALA A 96 -2.67 -8.67 -14.04
CA ALA A 96 -1.39 -9.31 -14.25
C ALA A 96 -0.46 -8.46 -15.10
N GLU A 97 -0.95 -7.92 -16.23
CA GLU A 97 -0.20 -7.02 -17.10
C GLU A 97 0.30 -5.78 -16.34
N THR A 98 -0.59 -5.14 -15.57
CA THR A 98 -0.27 -3.92 -14.83
C THR A 98 0.78 -4.16 -13.76
N VAL A 99 0.67 -5.26 -13.01
CA VAL A 99 1.66 -5.59 -11.98
C VAL A 99 3.01 -5.95 -12.60
N SER A 100 3.03 -6.75 -13.68
CA SER A 100 4.28 -7.05 -14.38
C SER A 100 4.98 -5.79 -14.89
N ALA A 101 4.24 -4.84 -15.49
CA ALA A 101 4.80 -3.58 -15.97
C ALA A 101 5.34 -2.69 -14.83
N MET A 102 4.73 -2.76 -13.64
CA MET A 102 5.22 -2.04 -12.46
C MET A 102 6.51 -2.65 -11.92
N ASP A 103 6.63 -3.98 -11.91
CA ASP A 103 7.85 -4.69 -11.51
C ASP A 103 9.01 -4.38 -12.48
N GLU A 104 8.74 -4.34 -13.79
CA GLU A 104 9.72 -3.99 -14.83
C GLU A 104 10.20 -2.54 -14.70
N GLY A 105 9.27 -1.60 -14.45
CA GLY A 105 9.61 -0.19 -14.25
C GLY A 105 10.32 0.10 -12.93
N GLN A 106 10.13 -0.71 -11.88
CA GLN A 106 10.90 -0.57 -10.63
C GLN A 106 12.37 -0.96 -10.79
N GLY A 107 12.69 -1.87 -11.71
CA GLY A 107 14.08 -2.26 -12.01
C GLY A 107 14.94 -1.15 -12.61
N GLU A 108 14.35 -0.11 -13.20
CA GLU A 108 15.08 1.04 -13.76
C GLU A 108 15.48 2.09 -12.71
N PHE A 109 14.87 2.09 -11.52
CA PHE A 109 15.13 3.08 -10.46
C PHE A 109 16.02 2.57 -9.31
N ASP A 110 16.44 1.30 -9.35
CA ASP A 110 17.28 0.66 -8.32
C ASP A 110 18.81 0.72 -8.65
N ILE A 111 19.26 1.72 -9.42
CA ILE A 111 20.68 2.01 -9.74
C ILE A 111 21.18 3.30 -9.09
#